data_AF-A0A8H5I6P5-F1
#
_entry.id   AF-A0A8H5I6P5-F1
#
_cell.length_a   1.000
_cell.length_b   1.000
_cell.length_c   1.000
_cell.angle_alpha   90.00
_cell.angle_beta   90.00
_cell.angle_gamma   90.00
#
_symmetry.space_group_name_H-M   'P 1'
#
loop_
_entity.id
_entity.type
_entity.pdbx_description
1 polymer ?
#
loop_
_entity_poly.entity_id
_entity_poly.type
_entity_poly.pdbx_seq_one_letter_code
_entity_poly.pdbx_strand_id
1 'polypeptide(L)' 'MSLALELPAEYGFVLVAATSTFFINTLHVLLTSKARKRSGIKYPVAYASNELAEKDAEAFKFN' A
#
# COMPACT_ATOMS: atom_id res chain seq x y z
N MET A 1 23.78 28.16 -25.44
CA MET A 1 24.16 27.47 -24.19
C MET A 1 23.37 26.18 -24.12
N SER A 2 24.01 25.04 -23.94
CA SER A 2 23.33 23.78 -23.61
C SER A 2 23.36 23.57 -22.09
N LEU A 3 22.27 23.05 -21.54
CA LEU A 3 22.22 22.55 -20.17
C LEU A 3 22.47 21.04 -20.24
N ALA A 4 23.53 20.57 -19.59
CA ALA A 4 23.79 19.14 -19.40
C ALA A 4 23.29 18.73 -18.02
N LEU A 5 22.44 17.70 -17.96
CA LEU A 5 22.01 17.07 -16.71
C LEU A 5 22.82 15.79 -16.55
N GLU A 6 23.64 15.74 -15.51
CA GLU A 6 24.43 14.55 -15.16
C GLU A 6 23.74 13.76 -14.06
N LEU A 7 23.73 12.44 -14.20
CA LEU A 7 23.17 11.53 -13.21
C LEU A 7 24.30 11.01 -12.31
N PRO A 8 24.25 11.25 -10.98
CA PRO A 8 25.26 10.71 -10.06
C PRO A 8 25.30 9.18 -10.14
N ALA A 9 26.48 8.59 -9.92
CA ALA A 9 26.66 7.14 -9.94
C ALA A 9 25.77 6.43 -8.89
N GLU A 10 25.46 7.13 -7.80
CA GLU A 10 24.66 6.67 -6.67
C GLU A 10 23.15 6.77 -6.92
N TYR A 11 22.71 7.37 -8.03
CA TYR A 11 21.27 7.57 -8.29
C TYR A 11 20.50 6.25 -8.40
N GLY A 12 21.20 5.13 -8.62
CA GLY A 12 20.63 3.78 -8.48
C GLY A 12 19.93 3.56 -7.14
N PHE A 13 20.41 4.16 -6.04
CA PHE A 13 19.74 4.05 -4.73
C PHE A 13 18.36 4.71 -4.71
N VAL A 14 18.17 5.80 -5.46
CA VAL A 14 16.86 6.46 -5.60
C VAL A 14 15.88 5.53 -6.32
N LEU A 15 16.34 4.87 -7.39
CA LEU A 15 15.52 3.91 -8.12
C LEU A 15 15.17 2.69 -7.25
N VAL A 16 16.14 2.16 -6.51
CA VAL A 16 15.90 1.05 -5.55
C VAL A 16 14.86 1.45 -4.51
N ALA A 17 14.96 2.65 -3.93
CA ALA A 17 13.98 3.16 -2.96
C ALA A 17 12.59 3.31 -3.58
N ALA A 18 12.48 3.89 -4.78
CA ALA A 18 11.22 4.07 -5.48
C ALA A 18 10.58 2.71 -5.84
N THR A 19 11.35 1.79 -6.41
CA THR A 19 10.88 0.48 -6.83
C THR A 19 10.48 -0.40 -5.65
N SER A 20 11.29 -0.45 -4.59
CA SER A 20 10.94 -1.19 -3.36
C SER A 20 9.66 -0.66 -2.72
N THR A 21 9.51 0.66 -2.63
CA THR A 21 8.30 1.30 -2.13
C THR A 21 7.09 0.93 -2.99
N PHE A 22 7.21 0.94 -4.32
CA PHE A 22 6.14 0.55 -5.23
C PHE A 22 5.67 -0.90 -4.98
N PHE A 23 6.60 -1.85 -4.85
CA PHE A 23 6.25 -3.25 -4.61
C PHE A 23 5.61 -3.48 -3.25
N ILE A 24 6.13 -2.85 -2.19
CA ILE A 24 5.55 -2.94 -0.84
C ILE A 24 4.13 -2.35 -0.82
N ASN A 25 3.92 -1.19 -1.42
CA ASN A 25 2.58 -0.58 -1.51
C ASN A 25 1.62 -1.44 -2.33
N THR A 26 2.08 -2.01 -3.45
CA THR A 26 1.26 -2.92 -4.26
C THR A 26 0.83 -4.14 -3.44
N LEU A 27 1.76 -4.76 -2.70
CA LEU A 27 1.44 -5.87 -1.81
C LEU A 27 0.43 -5.46 -0.74
N HIS A 28 0.61 -4.29 -0.12
CA HIS A 28 -0.31 -3.77 0.88
C HIS A 28 -1.72 -3.55 0.31
N VAL A 29 -1.84 -2.97 -0.89
CA VAL A 29 -3.13 -2.81 -1.60
C VAL A 29 -3.80 -4.16 -1.86
N LEU A 30 -3.05 -5.17 -2.31
CA LEU A 30 -3.61 -6.50 -2.56
C LEU A 30 -4.14 -7.16 -1.28
N LEU A 31 -3.38 -7.08 -0.18
CA LEU A 31 -3.75 -7.66 1.11
C LEU A 31 -4.98 -6.97 1.70
N THR A 32 -4.96 -5.64 1.77
CA THR A 32 -6.08 -4.83 2.31
C THR A 32 -7.34 -4.97 1.46
N SER A 33 -7.23 -4.94 0.13
CA SER A 33 -8.38 -5.13 -0.77
C SER A 33 -9.02 -6.52 -0.61
N LYS A 34 -8.19 -7.55 -0.41
CA LYS A 34 -8.67 -8.92 -0.18
C LYS A 34 -9.37 -9.05 1.17
N ALA A 35 -8.78 -8.52 2.23
CA ALA A 35 -9.37 -8.50 3.57
C ALA A 35 -10.72 -7.75 3.56
N ARG A 36 -10.76 -6.57 2.94
CA ARG A 36 -11.97 -5.77 2.74
C ARG A 36 -13.09 -6.52 2.03
N LYS A 37 -12.76 -7.19 0.92
CA LYS A 37 -13.74 -7.96 0.16
C LYS A 37 -14.33 -9.10 1.00
N ARG A 38 -13.51 -9.73 1.83
CA ARG A 38 -13.91 -10.87 2.66
C ARG A 38 -14.70 -10.47 3.90
N SER A 39 -14.41 -9.31 4.49
CA SER A 39 -15.19 -8.75 5.61
C SER A 39 -16.53 -8.13 5.16
N GLY A 40 -16.77 -8.03 3.85
CA GLY A 40 -18.00 -7.46 3.30
C GLY A 40 -18.12 -5.94 3.46
N ILE A 41 -17.05 -5.26 3.88
CA ILE A 41 -17.03 -3.81 4.08
C ILE A 41 -17.12 -3.10 2.73
N LYS A 42 -18.21 -2.36 2.52
CA LYS A 42 -18.50 -1.67 1.26
C LYS A 42 -17.88 -0.27 1.22
N TYR A 43 -17.64 0.22 0.01
CA TYR A 43 -17.19 1.60 -0.20
C TYR A 43 -18.33 2.56 0.12
N PRO A 44 -18.09 3.72 0.77
CA PRO A 44 -16.80 4.37 1.06
C PRO A 44 -16.21 4.14 2.46
N VAL A 45 -16.64 3.10 3.19
CA VAL A 45 -16.14 2.88 4.57
C VAL A 45 -14.63 2.59 4.56
N ALA A 46 -13.89 3.41 5.31
CA ALA A 46 -12.43 3.39 5.37
C ALA A 46 -11.88 2.37 6.39
N TYR A 47 -12.59 2.14 7.50
CA TYR A 47 -12.20 1.22 8.57
C TYR A 47 -13.41 0.44 9.07
N ALA A 48 -13.21 -0.79 9.52
CA ALA A 48 -14.21 -1.55 10.26
C ALA A 48 -14.45 -0.91 11.63
N SER A 49 -15.69 -0.96 12.12
CA SER A 49 -15.97 -0.62 13.52
C SER A 49 -15.24 -1.59 14.45
N ASN A 50 -14.86 -1.12 15.65
CA ASN A 50 -14.19 -1.97 16.64
C ASN A 50 -15.01 -3.23 16.95
N GLU A 51 -16.33 -3.09 17.09
CA GLU A 51 -17.26 -4.19 17.33
C GLU A 51 -17.23 -5.26 16.23
N LEU A 52 -17.03 -4.85 14.97
CA LEU A 52 -16.93 -5.77 13.83
C LEU A 52 -15.54 -6.40 13.76
N ALA A 53 -14.48 -5.61 13.95
CA ALA A 53 -13.10 -6.08 13.95
C ALA A 53 -12.82 -7.12 15.06
N GLU A 54 -13.42 -6.96 16.24
CA GLU A 54 -13.30 -7.93 17.33
C GLU A 54 -13.91 -9.30 17.01
N LYS A 55 -14.91 -9.34 16.11
CA LYS A 55 -15.69 -10.56 15.79
C LYS A 55 -15.32 -11.18 14.46
N ASP A 56 -14.75 -10.41 13.53
CA ASP A 56 -14.35 -10.85 12.20
C ASP A 56 -12.85 -10.59 11.99
N ALA A 57 -12.08 -11.67 11.86
CA ALA A 57 -10.64 -11.61 11.64
C ALA A 57 -10.24 -10.93 10.32
N GLU A 58 -11.06 -11.01 9.26
CA GLU A 58 -10.77 -10.31 8.00
C GLU A 58 -11.15 -8.82 8.11
N ALA A 59 -12.13 -8.46 8.94
CA ALA A 59 -12.41 -7.06 9.27
C ALA A 59 -11.27 -6.45 10.09
N PHE A 60 -10.71 -7.19 11.05
CA PHE A 60 -9.53 -6.77 11.80
C PHE A 60 -8.31 -6.56 10.89
N LYS A 61 -8.06 -7.48 9.95
CA LYS A 61 -6.95 -7.35 8.97
C LYS A 61 -7.12 -6.23 7.96
N PHE A 62 -8.34 -5.75 7.74
CA PHE A 62 -8.59 -4.62 6.86
C PHE A 62 -8.20 -3.28 7.51
N ASN A 63 -8.32 -3.19 8.84
CA ASN A 63 -7.87 -2.03 9.61
C ASN A 63 -6.34 -1.91 9.63
#